data_AF-A0A2J5HYP2-F1
#
_entry.id   AF-A0A2J5HYP2-F1
#
_cell.length_a   1.000
_cell.length_b   1.000
_cell.length_c   1.000
_cell.angle_alpha   90.00
_cell.angle_beta   90.00
_cell.angle_gamma   90.00
#
_symmetry.space_group_name_H-M   'P 1'
#
loop_
_entity.id
_entity.type
_entity.pdbx_description
1 polymer ?
#
loop_
_entity_poly.entity_id
_entity_poly.type
_entity_poly.pdbx_seq_one_letter_code
_entity_poly.pdbx_strand_id
1 'polypeptide(L)'
;MPWVLRSSKLPPSFAELEAAAVAVIRILQGMPEFSNARIALIGGLGIWKYFRNYRITQDVDFLITVQGAPEAVKDKLLAIPSSPFQQQAQLFLYKTPGGKNIQIDITPDWQSPYLPSAAVPISTVRSASLPYISEIDLLVFKINSCGLRPTLAKKLRDATDARFLADHLTSSGPLVLSATQKNAVLQGLGDVVQLSEKDESWWKSKLILG
;
A
#
# COMPACT_ATOMS: atom_id res chain seq x y z
N MET A 1 -29.64 24.97 24.74
CA MET A 1 -28.22 24.77 24.35
C MET A 1 -28.17 23.74 23.24
N PRO A 2 -27.50 24.00 22.11
CA PRO A 2 -27.58 23.17 20.93
C PRO A 2 -26.66 21.96 21.03
N TRP A 3 -27.18 20.85 20.51
CA TRP A 3 -26.54 19.55 20.37
C TRP A 3 -25.27 19.64 19.52
N VAL A 4 -24.13 19.30 20.12
CA VAL A 4 -22.93 18.96 19.36
C VAL A 4 -23.19 17.59 18.73
N LEU A 5 -23.55 17.58 17.45
CA LEU A 5 -23.42 16.40 16.61
C LEU A 5 -21.94 16.02 16.57
N ARG A 6 -21.53 15.14 17.49
CA ARG A 6 -20.30 14.38 17.34
C ARG A 6 -20.49 13.58 16.04
N SER A 7 -19.85 14.03 14.97
CA SER A 7 -19.66 13.20 13.79
C SER A 7 -18.85 11.99 14.26
N SER A 8 -19.52 10.90 14.62
CA SER A 8 -18.92 9.58 14.71
C SER A 8 -18.54 9.20 13.28
N LYS A 9 -17.39 9.68 12.81
CA LYS A 9 -16.90 9.34 11.48
C LYS A 9 -16.52 7.86 11.49
N LEU A 10 -17.46 7.02 11.03
CA LEU A 10 -17.19 5.63 10.70
C LEU A 10 -15.93 5.56 9.82
N PRO A 11 -15.07 4.53 9.98
CA PRO A 11 -13.92 4.34 9.12
C PRO A 11 -14.33 4.31 7.64
N PRO A 12 -13.44 4.67 6.71
CA PRO A 12 -13.73 4.57 5.29
C PRO A 12 -14.07 3.13 4.89
N SER A 13 -15.14 2.98 4.13
CA SER A 13 -15.46 1.75 3.43
C SER A 13 -14.44 1.49 2.32
N PHE A 14 -14.33 0.24 1.88
CA PHE A 14 -13.49 -0.10 0.73
C PHE A 14 -13.81 0.74 -0.51
N ALA A 15 -15.10 0.97 -0.78
CA ALA A 15 -15.53 1.75 -1.95
C ALA A 15 -15.10 3.22 -1.84
N GLU A 16 -15.11 3.80 -0.64
CA GLU A 16 -14.59 5.16 -0.40
C GLU A 16 -13.07 5.22 -0.61
N LEU A 17 -12.31 4.19 -0.20
CA LEU A 17 -10.87 4.13 -0.44
C LEU A 17 -10.53 3.93 -1.93
N GLU A 18 -11.24 3.06 -2.65
CA GLU A 18 -11.07 2.91 -4.10
C GLU A 18 -11.45 4.20 -4.85
N ALA A 19 -12.53 4.86 -4.46
CA ALA A 19 -12.92 6.14 -5.05
C ALA A 19 -11.87 7.23 -4.81
N ALA A 20 -11.28 7.28 -3.61
CA ALA A 20 -10.17 8.18 -3.32
C ALA A 20 -8.95 7.83 -4.17
N ALA A 21 -8.60 6.56 -4.31
CA ALA A 21 -7.48 6.13 -5.16
C ALA A 21 -7.65 6.59 -6.61
N VAL A 22 -8.85 6.39 -7.18
CA VAL A 22 -9.20 6.86 -8.54
C VAL A 22 -9.06 8.38 -8.64
N ALA A 23 -9.56 9.12 -7.65
CA ALA A 23 -9.50 10.58 -7.65
C ALA A 23 -8.06 11.10 -7.60
N VAL A 24 -7.21 10.54 -6.74
CA VAL A 24 -5.79 10.89 -6.65
C VAL A 24 -5.09 10.61 -7.97
N ILE A 25 -5.29 9.42 -8.55
CA ILE A 25 -4.68 9.06 -9.85
C ILE A 25 -5.13 10.01 -10.96
N ARG A 26 -6.42 10.35 -11.04
CA ARG A 26 -6.93 11.30 -12.05
C ARG A 26 -6.31 12.69 -11.92
N ILE A 27 -6.09 13.16 -10.69
CA ILE A 27 -5.43 14.44 -10.47
C ILE A 27 -3.97 14.37 -10.92
N LEU A 28 -3.25 13.29 -10.61
CA LEU A 28 -1.89 13.07 -11.08
C LEU A 28 -1.81 12.93 -12.62
N GLN A 29 -2.81 12.34 -13.27
CA GLN A 29 -2.91 12.28 -14.73
C GLN A 29 -3.04 13.67 -15.38
N GLY A 30 -3.56 14.66 -14.64
CA GLY A 30 -3.60 16.05 -15.07
C GLY A 30 -2.26 16.78 -14.98
N MET A 31 -1.19 16.13 -14.50
CA MET A 31 0.15 16.70 -14.36
C MET A 31 1.10 16.06 -15.39
N PRO A 32 1.37 16.72 -16.53
CA PRO A 32 2.15 16.14 -17.63
C PRO A 32 3.55 15.66 -17.20
N GLU A 33 4.17 16.32 -16.23
CA GLU A 33 5.48 15.94 -15.67
C GLU A 33 5.47 14.55 -15.00
N PHE A 34 4.31 14.05 -14.60
CA PHE A 34 4.15 12.74 -13.95
C PHE A 34 3.64 11.65 -14.91
N SER A 35 3.34 11.99 -16.16
CA SER A 35 2.71 11.09 -17.13
C SER A 35 3.39 9.72 -17.29
N ASN A 36 4.73 9.72 -17.30
CA ASN A 36 5.57 8.52 -17.48
C ASN A 36 6.03 7.88 -16.16
N ALA A 37 5.86 8.57 -15.03
CA ALA A 37 6.13 7.95 -13.73
C ALA A 37 5.14 6.81 -13.50
N ARG A 38 5.60 5.75 -12.85
CA ARG A 38 4.82 4.52 -12.63
C ARG A 38 4.17 4.58 -11.26
N ILE A 39 2.96 4.03 -11.17
CA ILE A 39 2.17 3.99 -9.95
C ILE A 39 1.54 2.61 -9.73
N ALA A 40 1.51 2.15 -8.49
CA ALA A 40 0.75 0.98 -8.05
C ALA A 40 0.06 1.27 -6.71
N LEU A 41 -1.11 0.65 -6.50
CA LEU A 41 -1.72 0.57 -5.17
C LEU A 41 -1.06 -0.58 -4.40
N ILE A 42 -0.54 -0.28 -3.21
CA ILE A 42 0.14 -1.24 -2.33
C ILE A 42 -0.55 -1.30 -0.97
N GLY A 43 0.10 -1.95 0.01
CA GLY A 43 -0.26 -1.82 1.41
C GLY A 43 -1.62 -2.38 1.78
N GLY A 44 -2.34 -1.69 2.67
CA GLY A 44 -3.53 -2.25 3.32
C GLY A 44 -4.73 -2.41 2.41
N LEU A 45 -4.86 -1.52 1.42
CA LEU A 45 -5.98 -1.57 0.47
C LEU A 45 -5.84 -2.76 -0.49
N GLY A 46 -4.61 -3.15 -0.86
CA GLY A 46 -4.35 -4.37 -1.63
C GLY A 46 -4.80 -5.64 -0.88
N ILE A 47 -4.44 -5.76 0.40
CA ILE A 47 -4.91 -6.86 1.26
C ILE A 47 -6.43 -6.89 1.33
N TRP A 48 -7.08 -5.74 1.55
CA TRP A 48 -8.53 -5.68 1.65
C TRP A 48 -9.21 -6.06 0.33
N LYS A 49 -8.64 -5.68 -0.82
CA LYS A 49 -9.16 -6.05 -2.14
C LYS A 49 -9.25 -7.57 -2.31
N TYR A 50 -8.16 -8.27 -2.03
CA TYR A 50 -8.08 -9.73 -2.22
C TYR A 50 -8.82 -10.49 -1.12
N PHE A 51 -8.81 -9.98 0.12
CA PHE A 51 -9.31 -10.67 1.30
C PHE A 51 -10.30 -9.83 2.10
N ARG A 52 -11.54 -9.72 1.58
CA ARG A 52 -12.60 -8.83 2.11
C ARG A 52 -12.96 -9.06 3.58
N ASN A 53 -12.81 -10.28 4.06
CA ASN A 53 -13.19 -10.69 5.42
C ASN A 53 -11.99 -10.83 6.37
N TYR A 54 -10.77 -10.58 5.90
CA TYR A 54 -9.56 -10.74 6.72
C TYR A 54 -9.28 -9.50 7.57
N ARG A 55 -9.16 -8.32 6.95
CA ARG A 55 -9.02 -7.05 7.66
C ARG A 55 -9.42 -5.85 6.81
N ILE A 56 -9.63 -4.72 7.50
CA ILE A 56 -9.85 -3.40 6.88
C ILE A 56 -8.58 -2.54 6.94
N THR A 57 -8.60 -1.41 6.24
CA THR A 57 -7.59 -0.34 6.31
C THR A 57 -8.27 1.02 6.30
N GLN A 58 -7.55 2.10 6.63
CA GLN A 58 -8.12 3.46 6.67
C GLN A 58 -7.42 4.43 5.69
N ASP A 59 -6.41 3.94 4.99
CA ASP A 59 -5.46 4.66 4.16
C ASP A 59 -5.38 4.05 2.76
N VAL A 60 -4.87 4.85 1.83
CA VAL A 60 -4.51 4.43 0.47
C VAL A 60 -2.99 4.58 0.34
N ASP A 61 -2.29 3.46 0.17
CA ASP A 61 -0.85 3.44 -0.07
C ASP A 61 -0.56 3.37 -1.57
N PHE A 62 0.25 4.30 -2.08
CA PHE A 62 0.76 4.29 -3.44
C PHE A 62 2.27 4.03 -3.45
N LEU A 63 2.72 3.15 -4.33
CA LEU A 63 4.10 3.17 -4.80
C LEU A 63 4.18 4.13 -5.99
N ILE A 64 5.12 5.07 -6.01
CA ILE A 64 5.32 5.98 -7.15
C ILE A 64 6.80 6.15 -7.52
N THR A 65 7.10 6.26 -8.82
CA THR A 65 8.47 6.48 -9.34
C THR A 65 8.74 7.94 -9.72
N VAL A 66 8.02 8.90 -9.14
CA VAL A 66 8.28 10.34 -9.36
C VAL A 66 9.58 10.70 -8.65
N GLN A 67 10.50 11.35 -9.36
CA GLN A 67 11.74 11.85 -8.77
C GLN A 67 11.42 12.87 -7.67
N GLY A 68 12.02 12.70 -6.49
CA GLY A 68 11.76 13.55 -5.32
C GLY A 68 10.48 13.21 -4.57
N ALA A 69 9.83 12.07 -4.86
CA ALA A 69 8.75 11.56 -4.04
C ALA A 69 9.25 11.19 -2.61
N PRO A 70 8.40 11.32 -1.58
CA PRO A 70 7.00 11.78 -1.65
C PRO A 70 6.81 13.30 -1.76
N GLU A 71 7.79 14.12 -1.41
CA GLU A 71 7.64 15.58 -1.25
C GLU A 71 7.24 16.26 -2.57
N ALA A 72 7.93 15.97 -3.67
CA ALA A 72 7.65 16.56 -4.97
C ALA A 72 6.19 16.32 -5.44
N VAL A 73 5.62 15.17 -5.07
CA VAL A 73 4.22 14.83 -5.39
C VAL A 73 3.28 15.59 -4.47
N LYS A 74 3.55 15.59 -3.16
CA LYS A 74 2.72 16.30 -2.17
C LYS A 74 2.67 17.80 -2.43
N ASP A 75 3.81 18.43 -2.70
CA ASP A 75 3.90 19.86 -2.96
C ASP A 75 3.05 20.26 -4.18
N LYS A 76 3.12 19.48 -5.25
CA LYS A 76 2.30 19.68 -6.45
C LYS A 76 0.81 19.52 -6.18
N LEU A 77 0.43 18.50 -5.42
CA LEU A 77 -0.97 18.27 -5.05
C LEU A 77 -1.51 19.38 -4.13
N LEU A 78 -0.70 19.90 -3.20
CA LEU A 78 -1.08 21.00 -2.31
C LEU A 78 -1.17 22.35 -3.03
N ALA A 79 -0.36 22.56 -4.07
CA ALA A 79 -0.33 23.79 -4.84
C ALA A 79 -1.53 23.97 -5.81
N ILE A 80 -2.39 22.97 -5.98
CA ILE A 80 -3.57 23.06 -6.83
C ILE A 80 -4.54 24.12 -6.27
N PRO A 81 -5.05 25.07 -7.08
CA PRO A 81 -6.11 25.99 -6.65
C PRO A 81 -7.31 25.22 -6.11
N SER A 82 -7.75 25.54 -4.89
CA SER A 82 -8.82 24.79 -4.20
C SER A 82 -8.51 23.29 -4.06
N SER A 83 -7.24 22.95 -3.80
CA SER A 83 -6.79 21.57 -3.66
C SER A 83 -7.68 20.77 -2.69
N PRO A 84 -8.09 19.54 -3.07
CA PRO A 84 -8.72 18.62 -2.13
C PRO A 84 -7.71 18.00 -1.15
N PHE A 85 -6.43 18.32 -1.27
CA PHE A 85 -5.37 17.80 -0.41
C PHE A 85 -5.03 18.77 0.72
N GLN A 86 -4.67 18.21 1.86
CA GLN A 86 -4.16 18.96 3.00
C GLN A 86 -3.11 18.14 3.75
N GLN A 87 -2.10 18.82 4.28
CA GLN A 87 -1.13 18.24 5.21
C GLN A 87 -1.56 18.58 6.64
N GLN A 88 -1.71 17.56 7.49
CA GLN A 88 -2.01 17.71 8.92
C GLN A 88 -0.97 16.95 9.74
N ALA A 89 -0.02 17.69 10.33
CA ALA A 89 1.17 17.13 10.95
C ALA A 89 1.88 16.15 9.99
N GLN A 90 1.92 14.86 10.30
CA GLN A 90 2.55 13.82 9.46
C GLN A 90 1.58 13.20 8.44
N LEU A 91 0.29 13.52 8.50
CA LEU A 91 -0.74 12.92 7.65
C LEU A 91 -0.96 13.76 6.39
N PHE A 92 -0.82 13.12 5.23
CA PHE A 92 -1.24 13.69 3.96
C PHE A 92 -2.65 13.18 3.64
N LEU A 93 -3.62 14.09 3.54
CA LEU A 93 -5.04 13.75 3.51
C LEU A 93 -5.68 14.21 2.20
N TYR A 94 -6.44 13.34 1.57
CA TYR A 94 -7.40 13.67 0.52
C TYR A 94 -8.79 13.87 1.13
N LYS A 95 -9.39 15.03 0.89
CA LYS A 95 -10.77 15.35 1.28
C LYS A 95 -11.73 14.95 0.16
N THR A 96 -12.58 13.97 0.44
CA THR A 96 -13.61 13.54 -0.51
C THR A 96 -14.64 14.65 -0.74
N PRO A 97 -15.40 14.62 -1.86
CA PRO A 97 -16.51 15.56 -2.08
C PRO A 97 -17.53 15.58 -0.94
N GLY A 98 -17.72 14.46 -0.23
CA GLY A 98 -18.57 14.37 0.96
C GLY A 98 -17.94 14.89 2.25
N GLY A 99 -16.73 15.46 2.21
CA GLY A 99 -16.04 16.07 3.36
C GLY A 99 -15.34 15.08 4.29
N LYS A 100 -15.16 13.81 3.89
CA LYS A 100 -14.39 12.81 4.64
C LYS A 100 -12.90 12.96 4.29
N ASN A 101 -12.03 12.81 5.29
CA ASN A 101 -10.59 12.81 5.06
C ASN A 101 -10.11 11.35 4.95
N ILE A 102 -9.37 11.05 3.89
CA ILE A 102 -8.73 9.75 3.66
C ILE A 102 -7.23 9.99 3.61
N GLN A 103 -6.48 9.21 4.38
CA GLN A 103 -5.03 9.29 4.37
C GLN A 103 -4.48 8.71 3.06
N ILE A 104 -3.57 9.45 2.43
CA ILE A 104 -2.87 9.05 1.22
C ILE A 104 -1.39 8.95 1.57
N ASP A 105 -0.89 7.72 1.59
CA ASP A 105 0.52 7.44 1.81
C ASP A 105 1.21 7.25 0.46
N ILE A 106 2.29 8.01 0.25
CA ILE A 106 3.08 7.97 -0.98
C ILE A 106 4.42 7.35 -0.62
N THR A 107 4.65 6.13 -1.09
CA THR A 107 5.89 5.39 -0.95
C THR A 107 6.73 5.61 -2.22
N PRO A 108 7.90 6.26 -2.13
CA PRO A 108 8.79 6.34 -3.26
C PRO A 108 9.39 4.96 -3.58
N ASP A 109 9.72 4.74 -4.84
CA ASP A 109 10.24 3.48 -5.35
C ASP A 109 11.53 3.00 -4.65
N TRP A 110 12.42 3.91 -4.24
CA TRP A 110 13.64 3.58 -3.49
C TRP A 110 13.37 2.97 -2.10
N GLN A 111 12.16 3.12 -1.53
CA GLN A 111 11.75 2.43 -0.30
C GLN A 111 11.17 1.04 -0.56
N SER A 112 10.95 0.68 -1.82
CA SER A 112 10.40 -0.63 -2.19
C SER A 112 11.54 -1.59 -2.54
N PRO A 113 11.42 -2.89 -2.23
CA PRO A 113 12.48 -3.86 -2.52
C PRO A 113 12.75 -4.02 -4.03
N TYR A 114 11.73 -3.73 -4.85
CA TYR A 114 11.79 -3.66 -6.31
C TYR A 114 10.53 -2.97 -6.81
N LEU A 115 10.48 -2.64 -8.10
CA LEU A 115 9.28 -2.12 -8.75
C LEU A 115 8.38 -3.30 -9.19
N PRO A 116 7.15 -3.47 -8.66
CA PRO A 116 6.28 -4.58 -9.03
C PRO A 116 5.77 -4.41 -10.46
N SER A 117 5.45 -5.52 -11.13
CA SER A 117 4.92 -5.52 -12.50
C SER A 117 3.60 -4.74 -12.64
N ALA A 118 2.83 -4.67 -11.55
CA ALA A 118 1.60 -3.89 -11.45
C ALA A 118 1.81 -2.37 -11.52
N ALA A 119 3.03 -1.86 -11.27
CA ALA A 119 3.31 -0.44 -11.39
C ALA A 119 3.30 -0.04 -12.86
N VAL A 120 2.32 0.75 -13.28
CA VAL A 120 2.14 1.18 -14.68
C VAL A 120 2.26 2.70 -14.79
N PRO A 121 2.58 3.26 -15.98
CA PRO A 121 2.62 4.70 -16.16
C PRO A 121 1.31 5.36 -15.73
N ILE A 122 1.38 6.45 -14.97
CA ILE A 122 0.22 7.17 -14.42
C ILE A 122 -0.78 7.53 -15.54
N SER A 123 -0.28 7.98 -16.68
CA SER A 123 -1.06 8.31 -17.87
C SER A 123 -1.93 7.16 -18.41
N THR A 124 -1.56 5.91 -18.14
CA THR A 124 -2.24 4.72 -18.69
C THR A 124 -3.27 4.09 -17.74
N VAL A 125 -3.33 4.55 -16.48
CA VAL A 125 -4.22 3.96 -15.48
C VAL A 125 -5.68 4.19 -15.85
N ARG A 126 -6.46 3.11 -15.87
CA ARG A 126 -7.90 3.15 -16.15
C ARG A 126 -8.67 3.16 -14.83
N SER A 127 -9.66 4.05 -14.68
CA SER A 127 -10.47 4.12 -13.46
C SER A 127 -11.24 2.83 -13.15
N ALA A 128 -11.57 2.03 -14.18
CA ALA A 128 -12.23 0.74 -14.02
C ALA A 128 -11.28 -0.41 -13.63
N SER A 129 -9.97 -0.19 -13.69
CA SER A 129 -8.95 -1.21 -13.43
C SER A 129 -7.72 -0.55 -12.81
N LEU A 130 -7.77 -0.41 -11.48
CA LEU A 130 -6.71 0.17 -10.69
C LEU A 130 -5.47 -0.76 -10.63
N PRO A 131 -4.25 -0.20 -10.62
CA PRO A 131 -3.00 -0.96 -10.68
C PRO A 131 -2.63 -1.54 -9.31
N TYR A 132 -3.40 -2.50 -8.83
CA TYR A 132 -3.11 -3.21 -7.59
C TYR A 132 -1.90 -4.11 -7.74
N ILE A 133 -0.99 -4.04 -6.77
CA ILE A 133 0.08 -5.00 -6.57
C ILE A 133 -0.46 -6.44 -6.49
N SER A 134 0.28 -7.41 -7.04
CA SER A 134 -0.13 -8.82 -6.99
C SER A 134 -0.10 -9.38 -5.55
N GLU A 135 -0.82 -10.48 -5.29
CA GLU A 135 -0.80 -11.15 -3.97
C GLU A 135 0.61 -11.65 -3.60
N ILE A 136 1.38 -12.13 -4.58
CA ILE A 136 2.76 -12.58 -4.38
C ILE A 136 3.66 -11.38 -4.04
N ASP A 137 3.53 -10.27 -4.77
CA ASP A 137 4.32 -9.08 -4.46
C ASP A 137 3.90 -8.46 -3.12
N LEU A 138 2.61 -8.54 -2.72
CA LEU A 138 2.17 -8.15 -1.37
C LEU A 138 2.87 -8.96 -0.30
N LEU A 139 2.97 -10.28 -0.47
CA LEU A 139 3.67 -11.16 0.47
C LEU A 139 5.13 -10.73 0.62
N VAL A 140 5.83 -10.55 -0.50
CA VAL A 140 7.24 -10.17 -0.51
C VAL A 140 7.44 -8.80 0.12
N PHE A 141 6.60 -7.82 -0.23
CA PHE A 141 6.65 -6.47 0.35
C PHE A 141 6.41 -6.49 1.85
N LYS A 142 5.46 -7.30 2.33
CA LYS A 142 5.14 -7.41 3.77
C LYS A 142 6.28 -8.04 4.56
N ILE A 143 6.93 -9.07 4.01
CA ILE A 143 8.14 -9.66 4.62
C ILE A 143 9.25 -8.61 4.69
N ASN A 144 9.55 -7.96 3.56
CA ASN A 144 10.64 -7.00 3.47
C ASN A 144 10.42 -5.76 4.36
N SER A 145 9.18 -5.24 4.45
CA SER A 145 8.88 -4.04 5.22
C SER A 145 8.77 -4.28 6.73
N CYS A 146 8.63 -5.53 7.18
CA CYS A 146 8.33 -5.87 8.57
C CYS A 146 9.33 -5.25 9.56
N GLY A 147 10.64 -5.42 9.34
CA GLY A 147 11.69 -4.84 10.18
C GLY A 147 11.81 -3.32 10.11
N LEU A 148 11.40 -2.74 8.99
CA LEU A 148 11.58 -1.32 8.65
C LEU A 148 10.48 -0.43 9.24
N ARG A 149 9.39 -0.99 9.77
CA ARG A 149 8.30 -0.17 10.32
C ARG A 149 8.70 0.53 11.62
N PRO A 150 8.23 1.78 11.83
CA PRO A 150 8.63 2.59 12.98
C PRO A 150 8.00 2.13 14.31
N THR A 151 6.93 1.33 14.27
CA THR A 151 6.21 0.91 15.48
C THR A 151 6.00 -0.59 15.51
N LEU A 152 6.09 -1.19 16.71
CA LEU A 152 5.85 -2.62 16.90
C LEU A 152 4.49 -3.06 16.35
N ALA A 153 3.44 -2.25 16.54
CA ALA A 153 2.11 -2.55 16.00
C ALA A 153 2.11 -2.67 14.46
N LYS A 154 2.87 -1.83 13.75
CA LYS A 154 3.03 -1.92 12.29
C LYS A 154 3.90 -3.13 11.90
N LYS A 155 4.97 -3.43 12.66
CA LYS A 155 5.79 -4.64 12.42
C LYS A 155 4.96 -5.92 12.55
N LEU A 156 4.21 -6.06 13.64
CA LEU A 156 3.30 -7.18 13.89
C LEU A 156 2.21 -7.29 12.81
N ARG A 157 1.66 -6.16 12.36
CA ARG A 157 0.69 -6.15 11.26
C ARG A 157 1.28 -6.73 9.98
N ASP A 158 2.47 -6.30 9.62
CA ASP A 158 3.15 -6.80 8.42
C ASP A 158 3.50 -8.29 8.54
N ALA A 159 3.97 -8.75 9.71
CA ALA A 159 4.24 -10.16 9.97
C ALA A 159 2.97 -11.03 9.89
N THR A 160 1.86 -10.54 10.43
CA THR A 160 0.56 -11.24 10.41
C THR A 160 0.02 -11.33 8.98
N ASP A 161 0.04 -10.21 8.24
CA ASP A 161 -0.37 -10.16 6.83
C ASP A 161 0.50 -11.10 5.96
N ALA A 162 1.83 -11.07 6.15
CA ALA A 162 2.74 -11.95 5.44
C ALA A 162 2.42 -13.42 5.71
N ARG A 163 2.21 -13.79 6.98
CA ARG A 163 1.87 -15.17 7.36
C ARG A 163 0.58 -15.62 6.68
N PHE A 164 -0.47 -14.80 6.77
CA PHE A 164 -1.75 -15.07 6.14
C PHE A 164 -1.62 -15.28 4.62
N LEU A 165 -0.88 -14.40 3.94
CA LEU A 165 -0.63 -14.51 2.50
C LEU A 165 0.15 -15.78 2.14
N ALA A 166 1.18 -16.13 2.91
CA ALA A 166 1.96 -17.34 2.68
C ALA A 166 1.10 -18.60 2.81
N ASP A 167 0.24 -18.68 3.83
CA ASP A 167 -0.71 -19.78 3.98
C ASP A 167 -1.72 -19.83 2.83
N HIS A 168 -2.31 -18.68 2.47
CA HIS A 168 -3.27 -18.61 1.39
C HIS A 168 -2.67 -19.03 0.04
N LEU A 169 -1.53 -18.45 -0.34
CA LEU A 169 -0.89 -18.72 -1.62
C LEU A 169 -0.42 -20.17 -1.73
N THR A 170 0.10 -20.75 -0.65
CA THR A 170 0.55 -22.15 -0.65
C THR A 170 -0.59 -23.17 -0.59
N SER A 171 -1.79 -22.76 -0.18
CA SER A 171 -2.98 -23.62 -0.23
C SER A 171 -3.44 -23.92 -1.67
N SER A 172 -3.06 -23.05 -2.62
CA SER A 172 -3.41 -23.18 -4.04
C SER A 172 -2.32 -23.88 -4.87
N GLY A 173 -1.17 -24.21 -4.27
CA GLY A 173 -0.05 -24.86 -4.93
C GLY A 173 1.32 -24.30 -4.50
N PRO A 174 2.42 -24.83 -5.03
CA PRO A 174 3.77 -24.35 -4.70
C PRO A 174 3.95 -22.87 -5.08
N LEU A 175 4.45 -22.06 -4.15
CA LEU A 175 4.75 -20.66 -4.39
C LEU A 175 6.09 -20.53 -5.15
N VAL A 176 6.04 -20.02 -6.38
CA VAL A 176 7.23 -19.79 -7.21
C VAL A 176 7.63 -18.32 -7.15
N LEU A 177 8.70 -18.03 -6.42
CA LEU A 177 9.31 -16.70 -6.35
C LEU A 177 10.40 -16.53 -7.40
N SER A 178 10.42 -15.39 -8.08
CA SER A 178 11.56 -14.96 -8.92
C SER A 178 12.82 -14.71 -8.08
N ALA A 179 13.99 -14.63 -8.71
CA ALA A 179 15.25 -14.32 -8.02
C ALA A 179 15.18 -13.00 -7.24
N THR A 180 14.61 -11.95 -7.84
CA THR A 180 14.41 -10.65 -7.18
C THR A 180 13.52 -10.76 -5.95
N GLN A 181 12.40 -11.49 -6.06
CA GLN A 181 11.48 -11.71 -4.93
C GLN A 181 12.14 -12.52 -3.81
N LYS A 182 12.92 -13.56 -4.14
CA LYS A 182 13.67 -14.34 -3.14
C LYS A 182 14.66 -13.47 -2.38
N ASN A 183 15.42 -12.62 -3.08
CA ASN A 183 16.37 -11.72 -2.45
C ASN A 183 15.68 -10.73 -1.49
N ALA A 184 14.55 -10.15 -1.92
CA ALA A 184 13.76 -9.26 -1.09
C ALA A 184 13.20 -9.93 0.17
N VAL A 185 12.74 -11.19 0.04
CA VAL A 185 12.29 -12.02 1.16
C VAL A 185 13.43 -12.28 2.14
N LEU A 186 14.61 -12.70 1.65
CA LEU A 186 15.75 -13.01 2.50
C LEU A 186 16.21 -11.82 3.35
N GLN A 187 16.09 -10.60 2.82
CA GLN A 187 16.42 -9.37 3.57
C GLN A 187 15.47 -9.11 4.76
N GLY A 188 14.20 -9.52 4.67
CA GLY A 188 13.20 -9.30 5.73
C GLY A 188 12.86 -10.54 6.57
N LEU A 189 13.42 -11.70 6.22
CA LEU A 189 13.03 -12.98 6.80
C LEU A 189 13.29 -13.04 8.31
N GLY A 190 14.41 -12.51 8.78
CA GLY A 190 14.74 -12.51 10.21
C GLY A 190 13.71 -11.77 11.05
N ASP A 191 13.25 -10.60 10.59
CA ASP A 191 12.26 -9.79 11.29
C ASP A 191 10.89 -10.46 11.34
N VAL A 192 10.46 -11.07 10.23
CA VAL A 192 9.15 -11.72 10.18
C VAL A 192 9.12 -12.98 11.05
N VAL A 193 10.21 -13.76 11.09
CA VAL A 193 10.35 -14.95 11.96
C VAL A 193 10.17 -14.58 13.44
N GLN A 194 10.73 -13.45 13.87
CA GLN A 194 10.60 -13.00 15.25
C GLN A 194 9.17 -12.58 15.64
N LEU A 195 8.33 -12.23 14.66
CA LEU A 195 7.07 -11.54 14.89
C LEU A 195 5.82 -12.30 14.40
N SER A 196 5.98 -13.33 13.57
CA SER A 196 4.86 -14.04 12.93
C SER A 196 4.36 -15.28 13.69
N GLU A 197 4.96 -15.61 14.84
CA GLU A 197 4.71 -16.86 15.58
C GLU A 197 5.04 -18.13 14.76
N LYS A 198 5.87 -18.01 13.72
CA LYS A 198 6.33 -19.10 12.86
C LYS A 198 7.84 -19.08 12.81
N ASP A 199 8.45 -20.24 12.98
CA ASP A 199 9.90 -20.37 12.90
C ASP A 199 10.42 -20.24 11.45
N GLU A 200 11.74 -20.11 11.32
CA GLU A 200 12.41 -19.98 10.04
C GLU A 200 12.18 -21.20 9.12
N SER A 201 12.06 -22.41 9.68
CA SER A 201 11.84 -23.63 8.91
C SER A 201 10.47 -23.63 8.21
N TRP A 202 9.45 -23.12 8.90
CA TRP A 202 8.12 -22.93 8.33
C TRP A 202 8.15 -21.97 7.16
N TRP A 203 8.85 -20.83 7.31
CA TRP A 203 8.97 -19.83 6.24
C TRP A 203 9.76 -20.35 5.04
N LYS A 204 10.90 -21.01 5.27
CA LYS A 204 11.70 -21.61 4.20
C LYS A 204 10.93 -22.66 3.42
N SER A 205 10.16 -23.50 4.11
CA SER A 205 9.24 -24.47 3.52
C SER A 205 8.18 -23.81 2.64
N LYS A 206 7.48 -22.79 3.17
CA LYS A 206 6.39 -22.09 2.47
C LYS A 206 6.87 -21.31 1.25
N LEU A 207 8.05 -20.69 1.34
CA LEU A 207 8.58 -19.79 0.33
C LEU A 207 9.58 -20.48 -0.63
N ILE A 208 9.84 -21.77 -0.42
CA ILE A 208 10.80 -22.57 -1.20
C ILE A 208 12.16 -21.87 -1.26
N LEU A 209 12.66 -21.52 -0.07
CA LEU A 209 13.98 -20.96 0.15
C LEU A 209 14.88 -22.12 0.58
N GLY A 210 15.82 -22.49 -0.28
CA GLY A 210 16.79 -23.56 -0.02
C GLY A 210 17.67 -23.28 1.19
#